data_AF-A0A101X1D3-F1
#
_entry.id   AF-A0A101X1D3-F1
#
_cell.length_a   1.000
_cell.length_b   1.000
_cell.length_c   1.000
_cell.angle_alpha   90.00
_cell.angle_beta   90.00
_cell.angle_gamma   90.00
#
_symmetry.space_group_name_H-M   'P 1'
#
loop_
_entity.id
_entity.type
_entity.pdbx_description
1 polymer ?
#
loop_
_entity_poly.entity_id
_entity_poly.type
_entity_poly.pdbx_seq_one_letter_code
_entity_poly.pdbx_strand_id
1 'polypeptide(L)' 'MPTSRMTEVSTLIANKVPEVVELTTLALQLHEYQYNGPDPEGIRSKVPNDETAERLVNTLIARVRSILGSLDAQR' A
#
# COMPACT_ATOMS: atom_id res chain seq x y z
N MET A 1 -0.76 9.24 11.79
CA MET A 1 -1.82 8.32 12.23
C MET A 1 -1.18 6.97 12.52
N PRO A 2 -1.52 6.26 13.60
CA PRO A 2 -1.05 4.89 13.81
C PRO A 2 -1.41 4.00 12.62
N THR A 3 -0.50 3.14 12.16
CA THR A 3 -0.75 2.21 11.04
C THR A 3 -1.92 1.28 11.31
N SER A 4 -2.15 0.92 12.58
CA SER A 4 -3.32 0.15 13.02
C SER A 4 -4.66 0.83 12.72
N ARG A 5 -4.70 2.16 12.64
CA ARG A 5 -5.90 2.93 12.28
C ARG A 5 -6.06 3.11 10.77
N MET A 6 -4.99 2.95 9.99
CA MET A 6 -5.07 3.08 8.53
C MET A 6 -5.99 2.02 7.92
N THR A 7 -5.93 0.78 8.43
CA THR A 7 -6.82 -0.30 7.99
C THR A 7 -8.28 0.06 8.26
N GLU A 8 -8.60 0.52 9.47
CA GLU A 8 -9.95 0.98 9.85
C GLU A 8 -10.43 2.12 8.95
N VAL A 9 -9.60 3.14 8.72
CA VAL A 9 -9.97 4.26 7.84
C VAL A 9 -10.21 3.77 6.42
N SER A 10 -9.36 2.88 5.89
CA SER A 10 -9.49 2.37 4.52
C SER A 10 -10.81 1.64 4.29
N THR A 11 -11.30 0.86 5.27
CA THR A 11 -12.58 0.16 5.12
C THR A 11 -13.77 1.11 5.12
N LEU A 12 -13.71 2.22 5.87
CA LEU A 12 -14.76 3.23 5.90
C LEU A 12 -14.91 3.97 4.56
N ILE A 13 -13.81 4.18 3.83
CA ILE A 13 -13.81 4.91 2.55
C ILE A 13 -13.89 4.01 1.32
N ALA A 14 -13.91 2.68 1.50
CA ALA A 14 -13.96 1.70 0.42
C ALA A 14 -15.19 1.88 -0.50
N ASN A 15 -16.31 2.37 0.03
CA ASN A 15 -17.51 2.66 -0.77
C ASN A 15 -17.30 3.79 -1.81
N LYS A 16 -16.29 4.64 -1.62
CA LYS A 16 -15.93 5.73 -2.53
C LYS A 16 -14.73 5.38 -3.40
N VAL A 17 -13.79 4.61 -2.85
CA VAL A 17 -12.58 4.15 -3.55
C VAL A 17 -12.45 2.65 -3.31
N PRO A 18 -13.04 1.79 -4.15
CA PRO A 18 -13.10 0.34 -3.89
C PRO A 18 -11.74 -0.31 -3.65
N GLU A 19 -10.69 0.13 -4.37
CA GLU A 19 -9.33 -0.44 -4.28
C GLU A 19 -8.55 -0.01 -3.03
N VAL A 20 -9.06 0.94 -2.22
CA VAL A 20 -8.27 1.61 -1.18
C VAL A 20 -7.83 0.71 -0.03
N VAL A 21 -8.61 -0.34 0.28
CA VAL A 21 -8.27 -1.31 1.34
C VAL A 21 -7.03 -2.12 0.94
N GLU A 22 -7.00 -2.60 -0.29
CA GLU A 22 -5.87 -3.37 -0.82
C GLU A 22 -4.61 -2.49 -0.94
N LEU A 23 -4.76 -1.26 -1.43
CA LEU A 23 -3.65 -0.31 -1.53
C LEU A 23 -3.11 0.12 -0.16
N THR A 24 -3.98 0.28 0.83
CA THR A 24 -3.57 0.55 2.21
C THR A 24 -2.80 -0.64 2.77
N THR A 25 -3.28 -1.87 2.54
CA THR A 25 -2.60 -3.08 2.98
C THR A 25 -1.19 -3.19 2.37
N LEU A 26 -1.06 -2.92 1.07
CA LEU A 26 0.23 -2.89 0.38
C LEU A 26 1.15 -1.80 0.94
N ALA A 27 0.63 -0.59 1.18
CA ALA A 27 1.40 0.50 1.77
C ALA A 27 1.91 0.14 3.19
N LEU A 28 1.10 -0.57 3.99
CA LEU A 28 1.50 -1.04 5.31
C LEU A 28 2.59 -2.12 5.23
N GLN A 29 2.52 -3.04 4.27
CA GLN A 29 3.59 -4.02 4.04
C GLN A 29 4.91 -3.36 3.63
N LEU A 30 4.85 -2.36 2.75
CA LEU A 30 6.03 -1.57 2.36
C LEU A 30 6.60 -0.76 3.53
N HIS A 31 5.73 -0.29 4.43
CA HIS A 31 6.14 0.37 5.67
C HIS A 31 6.86 -0.60 6.62
N GLU A 32 6.40 -1.84 6.76
CA GLU A 32 7.12 -2.88 7.52
C GLU A 32 8.49 -3.19 6.90
N TYR A 33 8.56 -3.29 5.57
CA TYR A 33 9.83 -3.45 4.85
C TYR A 33 10.78 -2.27 5.07
N GLN A 34 10.28 -1.03 5.13
CA GLN A 34 11.12 0.15 5.37
C GLN A 34 11.91 0.06 6.69
N TYR A 35 11.34 -0.57 7.73
CA TYR A 35 12.02 -0.75 9.01
C TYR A 35 12.88 -2.01 9.08
N ASN A 36 12.42 -3.10 8.47
CA ASN A 36 13.03 -4.41 8.65
C ASN A 36 14.00 -4.81 7.52
N GLY A 37 13.93 -4.13 6.37
CA GLY A 37 14.67 -4.47 5.17
C GLY A 37 14.13 -5.72 4.46
N PRO A 38 14.88 -6.24 3.48
CA PRO A 38 14.54 -7.47 2.77
C PRO A 38 14.63 -8.67 3.71
N ASP A 39 13.63 -9.56 3.62
CA ASP A 39 13.50 -10.72 4.49
C ASP A 39 13.07 -11.96 3.70
N PRO A 40 14.04 -12.76 3.22
CA PRO A 40 13.77 -14.00 2.49
C PRO A 40 13.01 -15.05 3.30
N GLU A 41 13.10 -15.00 4.63
CA GLU A 41 12.46 -15.96 5.53
C GLU A 41 11.05 -15.53 5.93
N GLY A 42 10.71 -14.25 5.76
CA GLY A 42 9.37 -13.73 6.00
C GLY A 42 9.03 -13.50 7.47
N ILE A 43 10.03 -13.37 8.35
CA ILE A 43 9.86 -13.33 9.81
C ILE A 43 9.47 -11.92 10.30
N ARG A 44 10.12 -10.90 9.76
CA ARG A 44 9.99 -9.47 10.11
C ARG A 44 9.38 -8.63 9.00
N SER A 45 9.51 -9.06 7.74
CA SER A 45 8.95 -8.40 6.56
C SER A 45 8.44 -9.44 5.58
N LYS A 46 7.38 -9.11 4.83
CA LYS A 46 6.86 -10.00 3.76
C LYS A 46 7.58 -9.82 2.43
N VAL A 47 8.56 -8.91 2.36
CA VAL A 47 9.24 -8.53 1.13
C VAL A 47 10.62 -9.20 1.11
N PRO A 48 10.87 -10.17 0.21
CA PRO A 48 12.06 -11.02 0.28
C PRO A 48 13.35 -10.34 -0.18
N ASN A 49 13.25 -9.33 -1.03
CA ASN A 49 14.38 -8.63 -1.63
C ASN A 49 13.97 -7.25 -2.16
N ASP A 50 14.97 -6.40 -2.40
CA ASP A 50 14.79 -5.03 -2.85
C ASP A 50 14.15 -4.94 -4.24
N GLU A 51 14.42 -5.91 -5.11
CA GLU A 51 13.80 -5.97 -6.45
C GLU A 51 12.27 -6.17 -6.34
N THR A 52 11.82 -6.98 -5.39
CA THR A 52 10.40 -7.13 -5.08
C THR A 52 9.84 -5.86 -4.47
N ALA A 53 10.58 -5.23 -3.55
CA ALA A 53 10.17 -3.97 -2.96
C ALA A 53 9.95 -2.88 -4.03
N GLU A 54 10.88 -2.75 -4.97
CA GLU A 54 10.80 -1.81 -6.08
C GLU A 54 9.55 -2.04 -6.93
N ARG A 55 9.27 -3.29 -7.33
CA ARG A 55 8.07 -3.65 -8.08
C ARG A 55 6.78 -3.30 -7.32
N LEU A 56 6.74 -3.55 -6.03
CA LEU A 56 5.61 -3.23 -5.17
C LEU A 56 5.40 -1.71 -5.03
N VAL A 57 6.48 -0.95 -4.83
CA VAL A 57 6.45 0.53 -4.77
C VAL A 57 5.95 1.11 -6.09
N ASN A 58 6.49 0.65 -7.22
CA ASN A 58 6.07 1.11 -8.55
C ASN A 58 4.60 0.79 -8.82
N THR A 59 4.14 -0.40 -8.43
CA THR A 59 2.73 -0.80 -8.53
C THR A 59 1.84 0.11 -7.69
N LEU A 60 2.21 0.37 -6.44
CA LEU A 60 1.46 1.26 -5.54
C LEU A 60 1.36 2.67 -6.14
N ILE A 61 2.47 3.24 -6.61
CA ILE A 61 2.50 4.57 -7.23
C ILE A 61 1.59 4.63 -8.46
N ALA A 62 1.67 3.64 -9.34
CA ALA A 62 0.87 3.59 -10.56
C ALA A 62 -0.64 3.55 -10.24
N ARG A 63 -1.04 2.72 -9.27
CA ARG A 63 -2.44 2.61 -8.84
C ARG A 63 -2.95 3.87 -8.17
N VAL A 64 -2.17 4.47 -7.27
CA VAL A 64 -2.53 5.74 -6.62
C VAL A 64 -2.69 6.85 -7.64
N ARG A 65 -1.80 6.95 -8.64
CA ARG A 65 -1.93 7.94 -9.72
C ARG A 65 -3.21 7.74 -10.53
N SER A 66 -3.56 6.49 -10.85
CA SER A 66 -4.81 6.17 -11.57
C SER A 66 -6.04 6.64 -10.80
N ILE A 67 -6.09 6.38 -9.49
CA ILE A 67 -7.19 6.81 -8.63
C ILE A 67 -7.26 8.33 -8.54
N LEU A 68 -6.14 9.01 -8.35
CA LEU A 68 -6.13 10.47 -8.29
C LEU A 68 -6.64 11.09 -9.60
N GLY A 69 -6.20 10.56 -10.74
CA GLY A 69 -6.68 11.00 -12.05
C GLY A 69 -8.17 10.75 -12.28
N SER A 70 -8.72 9.65 -11.78
CA SER A 70 -10.16 9.37 -11.90
C SER A 70 -11.01 10.25 -10.99
N LEU A 71 -10.50 10.63 -9.81
CA LEU A 71 -11.17 11.55 -8.90
C LEU A 71 -11.17 13.00 -9.43
N ASP A 72 -10.08 13.44 -10.05
CA ASP A 72 -10.01 14.76 -10.68
C ASP A 72 -10.97 14.86 -11.88
N ALA A 73 -11.19 13.76 -12.62
CA ALA A 73 -12.14 13.71 -13.72
C ALA A 73 -13.62 13.70 -13.28
N GLN A 74 -13.90 13.49 -11.98
CA GLN A 74 -15.26 13.49 -11.41
C GLN A 74 -15.67 14.85 -10.81
N ARG A 75 -14.76 15.83 -10.77
CA ARG A 75 -15.00 17.20 -10.31
C ARG A 75 -15.44 18.11 -11.46
#